data_AF-A0A957VUM4-F1
#
_entry.id   AF-A0A957VUM4-F1
#
_cell.length_a   1.000
_cell.length_b   1.000
_cell.length_c   1.000
_cell.angle_alpha   90.00
_cell.angle_beta   90.00
_cell.angle_gamma   90.00
#
_symmetry.space_group_name_H-M   'P 1'
#
loop_
_entity.id
_entity.type
_entity.pdbx_description
1 polymer ?
#
loop_
_entity_poly.entity_id
_entity_poly.type
_entity_poly.pdbx_seq_one_letter_code
_entity_poly.pdbx_strand_id
1 'polypeptide(L)'
;MTHSPTIGITARKGDDAWVREHTRNYINVLNEYGATTVILAPDTPVTLPDGTRFTPDAAGRLPTDIVAHLDGLVLAGGGDVHPKYFGAELA
;
A
#
# COMPACT_ATOMS: atom_id res chain seq x y z
N MET A 1 -2.64 18.86 -19.37
CA MET A 1 -1.80 17.88 -18.67
C MET A 1 -2.70 16.72 -18.27
N THR A 2 -2.39 15.50 -18.71
CA THR A 2 -3.10 14.31 -18.25
C THR A 2 -2.68 14.03 -16.81
N HIS A 3 -3.65 13.96 -15.90
CA HIS A 3 -3.44 13.53 -14.51
C HIS A 3 -2.79 12.15 -14.49
N SER A 4 -1.67 11.98 -13.76
CA SER A 4 -1.08 10.67 -13.51
C SER A 4 -1.80 10.06 -12.32
N PRO A 5 -2.48 8.91 -12.48
CA PRO A 5 -3.25 8.33 -11.39
C PRO A 5 -2.31 7.87 -10.26
N THR A 6 -2.66 8.19 -9.01
CA THR A 6 -1.93 7.73 -7.83
C THR A 6 -2.52 6.41 -7.33
N ILE A 7 -1.74 5.34 -7.40
CA ILE A 7 -2.18 3.99 -7.04
C ILE A 7 -1.45 3.54 -5.78
N GLY A 8 -2.21 3.26 -4.72
CA GLY A 8 -1.69 2.65 -3.51
C GLY A 8 -1.46 1.16 -3.71
N ILE A 9 -0.32 0.64 -3.25
CA ILE A 9 -0.02 -0.79 -3.25
C ILE A 9 0.19 -1.21 -1.80
N THR A 10 -0.62 -2.15 -1.30
CA THR A 10 -0.40 -2.69 0.04
C THR A 10 0.87 -3.53 0.09
N ALA A 11 1.65 -3.41 1.15
CA ALA A 11 2.82 -4.24 1.39
C ALA A 11 2.86 -4.68 2.85
N ARG A 12 3.42 -5.87 3.09
CA ARG A 12 3.61 -6.38 4.46
C ARG A 12 4.64 -5.55 5.23
N LYS A 13 5.66 -5.05 4.54
CA LYS A 13 6.70 -4.15 5.05
C LYS A 13 7.02 -3.08 4.03
N GLY A 14 7.37 -1.89 4.50
CA GLY A 14 7.74 -0.76 3.68
C GLY A 14 9.24 -0.67 3.39
N ASP A 15 10.06 -1.55 3.96
CA ASP A 15 11.49 -1.55 3.68
C ASP A 15 11.79 -1.89 2.21
N ASP A 16 12.78 -1.21 1.64
CA ASP A 16 13.09 -1.30 0.23
C ASP A 16 13.42 -2.73 -0.24
N ALA A 17 14.04 -3.54 0.60
CA ALA A 17 14.42 -4.90 0.23
C ALA A 17 13.17 -5.76 0.05
N TRP A 18 12.24 -5.70 1.01
CA TRP A 18 10.95 -6.38 0.89
C TRP A 18 10.20 -5.91 -0.36
N VAL A 19 10.02 -4.59 -0.50
CA VAL A 19 9.25 -3.96 -1.59
C VAL A 19 9.79 -4.41 -2.95
N ARG A 20 11.11 -4.37 -3.15
CA ARG A 20 11.75 -4.81 -4.40
C ARG A 20 11.53 -6.30 -4.67
N GLU A 21 11.55 -7.14 -3.65
CA GLU A 21 11.43 -8.58 -3.81
C GLU A 21 10.01 -9.01 -4.19
N HIS A 22 8.96 -8.42 -3.57
CA HIS A 22 7.60 -8.94 -3.79
C HIS A 22 6.56 -7.95 -4.34
N THR A 23 6.86 -6.65 -4.47
CA THR A 23 5.92 -5.70 -5.10
C THR A 23 6.38 -5.18 -6.46
N ARG A 24 7.64 -5.41 -6.84
CA ARG A 24 8.26 -4.87 -8.06
C ARG A 24 7.45 -5.11 -9.33
N ASN A 25 6.81 -6.26 -9.50
CA ASN A 25 6.03 -6.54 -10.71
C ASN A 25 4.81 -5.60 -10.82
N TYR A 26 4.12 -5.32 -9.72
CA TYR A 26 3.02 -4.36 -9.70
C TYR A 26 3.51 -2.94 -10.01
N ILE A 27 4.61 -2.53 -9.36
CA ILE A 27 5.22 -1.22 -9.58
C ILE A 27 5.61 -1.04 -11.06
N ASN A 28 6.28 -2.02 -11.64
CA ASN A 28 6.76 -1.95 -13.02
C ASN A 28 5.61 -1.78 -14.01
N VAL A 29 4.55 -2.59 -13.88
CA VAL A 29 3.37 -2.51 -14.77
C VAL A 29 2.68 -1.16 -14.60
N LEU A 30 2.43 -0.71 -13.37
CA LEU A 30 1.73 0.56 -13.14
C LEU A 30 2.53 1.76 -13.67
N ASN A 31 3.84 1.76 -13.46
CA ASN A 31 4.72 2.81 -13.98
C ASN A 31 4.78 2.80 -15.53
N GLU A 32 4.75 1.62 -16.17
CA GLU A 32 4.69 1.48 -17.63
C GLU A 32 3.44 2.16 -18.22
N TYR A 33 2.31 2.12 -17.51
CA TYR A 33 1.06 2.79 -17.91
C TYR A 33 0.91 4.21 -17.34
N GLY A 34 1.99 4.80 -16.81
CA GLY A 34 2.01 6.20 -16.38
C GLY A 34 1.30 6.49 -15.05
N ALA A 35 1.07 5.48 -14.22
CA ALA A 35 0.60 5.66 -12.85
C ALA A 35 1.76 6.00 -11.90
N THR A 36 1.47 6.80 -10.89
CA THR A 36 2.38 7.02 -9.76
C THR A 36 2.05 6.03 -8.66
N THR A 37 3.03 5.25 -8.21
CA THR A 37 2.82 4.22 -7.18
C THR A 37 3.26 4.70 -5.81
N VAL A 38 2.46 4.39 -4.78
CA VAL A 38 2.80 4.65 -3.39
C VAL A 38 2.66 3.36 -2.58
N ILE A 39 3.64 3.08 -1.73
CA ILE A 39 3.65 1.88 -0.89
C ILE A 39 2.91 2.15 0.41
N LEU A 40 1.92 1.31 0.69
CA LEU A 40 1.11 1.35 1.91
C LEU A 40 1.51 0.18 2.79
N ALA A 41 2.31 0.46 3.82
CA ALA A 41 2.85 -0.56 4.72
C ALA A 41 2.52 -0.22 6.18
N PRO A 42 2.41 -1.24 7.06
CA PRO A 42 2.06 -1.02 8.47
C PRO A 42 3.22 -0.45 9.31
N ASP A 43 4.45 -0.48 8.80
CA ASP A 43 5.67 -0.16 9.55
C ASP A 43 6.38 1.12 9.09
N THR A 44 5.90 1.73 8.00
CA THR A 44 6.59 2.84 7.34
C THR A 44 5.60 3.95 6.97
N PRO A 45 5.90 5.22 7.28
CA PRO A 45 5.10 6.34 6.80
C PRO A 45 5.11 6.43 5.28
N VAL A 46 3.97 6.79 4.69
CA VAL A 46 3.85 7.05 3.25
C VAL A 46 3.75 8.55 3.00
N THR A 47 4.50 9.02 2.01
CA THR A 47 4.40 10.39 1.48
C THR A 47 3.84 10.30 0.07
N LEU A 48 2.74 11.02 -0.17
CA LEU A 48 2.08 11.09 -1.46
C LEU A 48 2.75 12.10 -2.40
N PRO A 49 2.45 12.09 -3.71
CA PRO A 49 3.05 13.02 -4.67
C PRO A 49 2.77 14.50 -4.39
N ASP A 50 1.66 14.81 -3.71
CA ASP A 50 1.30 16.16 -3.26
C ASP A 50 2.06 16.60 -1.98
N GLY A 51 2.89 15.72 -1.43
CA GLY A 51 3.65 15.94 -0.20
C GLY A 51 2.87 15.61 1.09
N THR A 52 1.59 15.24 0.99
CA THR A 52 0.80 14.78 2.13
C THR A 52 1.41 13.51 2.70
N ARG A 53 1.50 13.43 4.03
CA ARG A 53 2.14 12.31 4.73
C ARG A 53 1.17 11.62 5.68
N PHE A 54 1.13 10.30 5.59
CA PHE A 54 0.37 9.44 6.48
C PHE A 54 1.31 8.52 7.26
N THR A 55 1.07 8.39 8.56
CA THR A 55 1.87 7.55 9.46
C THR A 55 0.97 6.45 10.03
N PRO A 56 1.38 5.18 9.95
CA PRO A 56 0.65 4.10 10.61
C PRO A 56 0.54 4.31 12.12
N ASP A 57 -0.59 3.92 12.70
CA ASP A 57 -0.75 3.89 14.16
C ASP A 57 0.06 2.74 14.81
N ALA A 58 -0.01 2.64 16.14
CA ALA A 58 0.68 1.57 16.88
C ALA A 58 0.21 0.15 16.52
N ALA A 59 -0.95 0.00 15.87
CA ALA A 59 -1.47 -1.26 15.36
C ALA A 59 -1.13 -1.49 13.87
N GLY A 60 -0.34 -0.59 13.27
CA GLY A 60 0.04 -0.64 11.86
C GLY A 60 -1.08 -0.21 10.89
N ARG A 61 -2.09 0.51 11.37
CA ARG A 61 -3.19 1.01 10.51
C ARG A 61 -2.86 2.39 9.98
N LEU A 62 -3.03 2.57 8.67
CA LEU A 62 -3.02 3.90 8.08
C LEU A 62 -4.36 4.61 8.33
N PRO A 63 -4.33 5.95 8.51
CA PRO A 63 -5.55 6.76 8.53
C PRO A 63 -6.43 6.53 7.29
N THR A 64 -7.75 6.48 7.46
CA THR A 64 -8.69 6.10 6.38
C THR A 64 -8.84 7.17 5.30
N ASP A 65 -8.58 8.43 5.64
CA ASP A 65 -8.60 9.58 4.74
C ASP A 65 -7.58 9.46 3.59
N ILE A 66 -6.53 8.65 3.73
CA ILE A 66 -5.59 8.33 2.63
C ILE A 66 -6.32 7.85 1.37
N VAL A 67 -7.43 7.12 1.51
CA VAL A 67 -8.19 6.56 0.38
C VAL A 67 -8.75 7.67 -0.52
N ALA A 68 -9.05 8.84 0.05
CA ALA A 68 -9.53 9.99 -0.72
C ALA A 68 -8.46 10.62 -1.62
N HIS A 69 -7.18 10.29 -1.39
CA HIS A 69 -6.04 10.77 -2.18
C HIS A 69 -5.58 9.77 -3.26
N LEU A 70 -6.21 8.58 -3.33
CA LEU A 70 -5.82 7.52 -4.26
C LEU A 70 -6.85 7.41 -5.39
N ASP A 71 -6.35 7.27 -6.62
CA ASP A 71 -7.17 6.94 -7.79
C ASP A 71 -7.45 5.43 -7.89
N GLY A 72 -6.71 4.62 -7.13
CA GLY A 72 -6.90 3.18 -7.06
C GLY A 72 -6.05 2.51 -5.99
N LEU A 73 -6.36 1.24 -5.73
CA LEU A 73 -5.70 0.41 -4.72
C LEU A 73 -5.41 -0.99 -5.28
N VAL A 74 -4.18 -1.45 -5.10
CA VAL A 74 -3.76 -2.83 -5.35
C VAL A 74 -3.53 -3.53 -4.02
N LEU A 75 -4.30 -4.59 -3.78
CA LEU A 75 -4.10 -5.49 -2.65
C LEU A 75 -3.08 -6.56 -3.04
N ALA A 76 -1.80 -6.29 -2.80
CA ALA A 76 -0.75 -7.26 -3.09
C ALA A 76 -0.89 -8.48 -2.17
N GLY A 77 -0.71 -9.68 -2.73
CA GLY A 77 -0.67 -10.92 -1.95
C GLY A 77 0.55 -10.99 -1.04
N GLY A 78 0.56 -11.94 -0.08
CA GLY A 78 1.75 -12.18 0.76
C GLY A 78 1.50 -12.68 2.18
N GLY A 79 0.27 -13.08 2.52
CA GLY A 79 -0.03 -13.70 3.81
C GLY A 79 -1.51 -14.00 3.98
N ASP A 80 -1.83 -14.72 5.03
CA ASP A 80 -3.19 -15.08 5.40
C ASP A 80 -3.82 -14.02 6.30
N VAL A 81 -5.12 -13.80 6.11
CA VAL A 81 -5.90 -12.96 7.02
C VAL A 81 -6.18 -13.76 8.28
N HIS A 82 -5.83 -13.20 9.44
CA HIS A 82 -6.03 -13.86 10.72
C HIS A 82 -7.52 -14.23 10.94
N PRO A 83 -7.87 -15.47 11.37
CA PRO A 83 -9.26 -15.94 11.51
C PRO A 83 -10.18 -15.09 12.38
N LYS A 84 -9.64 -14.43 13.42
CA LYS A 84 -10.35 -13.43 14.25
C LYS A 84 -11.15 -12.40 13.45
N TYR A 85 -10.71 -12.02 12.24
CA TYR A 85 -11.43 -11.06 11.39
C TYR A 85 -12.72 -11.62 10.78
N PHE A 86 -12.93 -12.93 10.91
CA PHE A 86 -14.12 -13.66 10.48
C PHE A 86 -14.86 -14.33 11.66
N GLY A 87 -14.47 -14.03 12.91
CA GLY A 87 -15.06 -14.66 14.10
C GLY A 87 -14.64 -16.12 14.33
N ALA A 88 -13.49 -16.54 13.78
CA ALA A 88 -12.96 -17.90 13.93
C ALA A 88 -11.67 -17.93 14.77
N GLU A 89 -11.36 -19.10 15.34
CA GLU A 89 -10.14 -19.37 16.09
C GLU A 89 -9.00 -19.88 15.17
N LEU A 90 -7.76 -19.77 15.65
CA LEU A 90 -6.62 -20.44 15.00
C LEU A 90 -6.69 -21.93 15.31
N ALA A 91 -6.54 -22.77 14.29
CA ALA A 91 -6.43 -24.22 14.43
C ALA A 91 -5.11 -24.63 15.10
#